data_AF-A0A1I2ECW2-F1
#
_entry.id   AF-A0A1I2ECW2-F1
#
_cell.length_a   1.000
_cell.length_b   1.000
_cell.length_c   1.000
_cell.angle_alpha   90.00
_cell.angle_beta   90.00
_cell.angle_gamma   90.00
#
_symmetry.space_group_name_H-M   'P 1'
#
loop_
_entity.id
_entity.type
_entity.pdbx_description
1 polymer ?
#
loop_
_entity_poly.entity_id
_entity_poly.type
_entity_poly.pdbx_seq_one_letter_code
_entity_poly.pdbx_strand_id
1 'polypeptide(L)'
;MHERIPPRIRVGVDWRAASVGTALLLAGCLDRNGGQIDPTAVEPSTGAGTDSSGSTTFPGIMTTTVDPHPGDSDSDGGSTGEPAPLPCGNGKIDPPEQCDQGEANGDDRECTSACRWNICGDGLVEAGDELCDDGKAKNGTYGHCDKYCDKFAEHCGDGKVQTGDGEVCDDPDPKYGCLPDCTQAASCLAIKAGWGDAAETGLYFLQREGRGLTVWCDMDADGGGYTFLKYASGTVVPDPPDKFIPEALTAAQAEAKCAHWGLRLFSPRSQEHLRAAITAASAAEFGPVSDSGDFPPNIAVDSDAAGYLSIMGIYPVTPGLSCQDRPLNHEDCPQWAAKPHPLTPDVVMPYWVSDKIFAGQPGTSNCAGCSLLYDWNLDVQPPVLTGYFAVPMNGKGASSPHFLCEIGDKLGPPEG
;
A
#
# COMPACT_ATOMS: atom_id res chain seq x y z
N MET A 1 29.60 29.99 -54.93
CA MET A 1 28.70 30.41 -56.03
C MET A 1 27.48 29.51 -56.00
N HIS A 2 26.30 30.13 -55.97
CA HIS A 2 24.94 29.59 -56.09
C HIS A 2 24.35 28.77 -54.93
N GLU A 3 23.56 29.51 -54.14
CA GLU A 3 22.45 29.08 -53.28
C GLU A 3 21.44 28.18 -54.00
N ARG A 4 20.78 27.29 -53.26
CA ARG A 4 19.38 26.90 -53.48
C ARG A 4 18.76 26.39 -52.17
N ILE A 5 17.75 27.12 -51.71
CA ILE A 5 16.85 26.84 -50.59
C ILE A 5 15.68 25.97 -51.10
N PRO A 6 15.25 24.90 -50.41
CA PRO A 6 13.95 24.26 -50.66
C PRO A 6 12.82 24.80 -49.75
N PRO A 7 11.54 24.74 -50.21
CA PRO A 7 10.43 25.52 -49.66
C PRO A 7 9.70 24.89 -48.47
N ARG A 8 9.10 25.77 -47.65
CA ARG A 8 8.18 25.44 -46.53
C ARG A 8 6.86 24.87 -47.04
N ILE A 9 6.47 23.69 -46.54
CA ILE A 9 5.15 23.10 -46.71
C ILE A 9 4.24 23.61 -45.57
N ARG A 10 3.11 24.24 -45.94
CA ARG A 10 1.96 24.48 -45.06
C ARG A 10 1.00 23.31 -45.21
N VAL A 11 0.59 22.69 -44.11
CA VAL A 11 -0.61 21.83 -44.07
C VAL A 11 -1.59 22.49 -43.12
N GLY A 12 -2.77 22.81 -43.66
CA GLY A 12 -3.87 23.44 -42.94
C GLY A 12 -4.62 22.43 -42.07
N VAL A 13 -5.08 22.93 -40.93
CA VAL A 13 -5.98 22.25 -40.00
C VAL A 13 -7.40 22.41 -40.53
N ASP A 14 -8.08 21.32 -40.84
CA ASP A 14 -9.49 21.32 -41.26
C ASP A 14 -10.34 20.73 -40.13
N TRP A 15 -11.16 21.59 -39.51
CA TRP A 15 -12.16 21.24 -38.51
C TRP A 15 -13.46 20.88 -39.22
N ARG A 16 -13.91 19.63 -39.10
CA ARG A 16 -15.30 19.26 -39.43
C ARG A 16 -15.90 18.39 -38.34
N ALA A 17 -16.90 18.98 -37.68
CA ALA A 17 -17.82 18.35 -36.75
C ALA A 17 -18.68 17.29 -37.46
N ALA A 18 -18.90 16.17 -36.78
CA ALA A 18 -19.95 15.21 -37.10
C ALA A 18 -20.78 14.95 -35.84
N SER A 19 -21.96 15.55 -35.81
CA SER A 19 -23.02 15.27 -34.84
C SER A 19 -23.75 13.99 -35.26
N VAL A 20 -23.95 13.05 -34.33
CA VAL A 20 -24.91 11.95 -34.52
C VAL A 20 -25.83 11.92 -33.31
N GLY A 21 -27.12 11.93 -33.61
CA GLY A 21 -28.21 12.24 -32.72
C GLY A 21 -28.62 11.10 -31.80
N THR A 22 -29.04 11.53 -30.62
CA THR A 22 -29.84 10.80 -29.63
C THR A 22 -31.16 10.33 -30.23
N ALA A 23 -31.48 9.04 -30.08
CA ALA A 23 -32.81 8.51 -30.34
C ALA A 23 -33.32 7.77 -29.09
N LEU A 24 -34.22 8.45 -28.38
CA LEU A 24 -35.08 7.94 -27.32
C LEU A 24 -36.13 7.01 -27.95
N LEU A 25 -36.29 5.79 -27.44
CA LEU A 25 -37.50 5.00 -27.63
C LEU A 25 -38.05 4.58 -26.26
N LEU A 26 -39.06 5.32 -25.82
CA LEU A 26 -40.04 4.92 -24.82
C LEU A 26 -41.10 4.02 -25.49
N ALA A 27 -41.35 2.86 -24.89
CA ALA A 27 -42.61 2.14 -25.03
C ALA A 27 -42.97 1.51 -23.67
N GLY A 28 -43.85 2.17 -22.92
CA GLY A 28 -44.86 1.50 -22.10
C GLY A 28 -46.12 1.30 -22.96
N CYS A 29 -47.14 0.51 -22.63
CA CYS A 29 -47.54 -0.20 -21.43
C CYS A 29 -48.51 -1.35 -21.82
N LEU A 30 -48.77 -2.27 -20.89
CA LEU A 30 -50.09 -2.65 -20.30
C LEU A 30 -50.28 -4.17 -20.02
N ASP A 31 -50.21 -4.50 -18.72
CA ASP A 31 -51.06 -5.33 -17.86
C ASP A 31 -51.72 -6.65 -18.31
N ARG A 32 -51.54 -7.70 -17.48
CA ARG A 32 -52.60 -8.16 -16.55
C ARG A 32 -52.18 -9.24 -15.52
N ASN A 33 -52.38 -8.86 -14.24
CA ASN A 33 -53.03 -9.58 -13.12
C ASN A 33 -52.44 -10.82 -12.40
N GLY A 34 -52.37 -10.65 -11.07
CA GLY A 34 -52.48 -11.66 -9.99
C GLY A 34 -51.38 -11.45 -8.94
N GLY A 35 -51.53 -10.71 -7.84
CA GLY A 35 -52.67 -10.58 -6.93
C GLY A 35 -52.62 -11.69 -5.87
N GLN A 36 -52.03 -11.43 -4.69
CA GLN A 36 -52.71 -11.50 -3.38
C GLN A 36 -51.71 -11.42 -2.21
N ILE A 37 -51.94 -10.43 -1.35
CA ILE A 37 -51.42 -10.24 -0.01
C ILE A 37 -52.24 -11.08 0.97
N ASP A 38 -51.60 -11.71 1.96
CA ASP A 38 -52.26 -12.22 3.16
C ASP A 38 -51.31 -12.10 4.37
N PRO A 39 -51.67 -11.29 5.40
CA PRO A 39 -51.07 -11.34 6.72
C PRO A 39 -52.10 -11.78 7.76
N THR A 40 -51.96 -12.98 8.31
CA THR A 40 -52.61 -13.43 9.56
C THR A 40 -51.67 -14.43 10.25
N ALA A 41 -51.00 -14.07 11.35
CA ALA A 41 -51.45 -14.11 12.74
C ALA A 41 -51.95 -15.50 13.19
N VAL A 42 -51.27 -16.11 14.18
CA VAL A 42 -51.83 -16.84 15.35
C VAL A 42 -50.67 -17.33 16.25
N GLU A 43 -50.67 -16.84 17.50
CA GLU A 43 -49.96 -17.43 18.66
C GLU A 43 -50.66 -18.72 19.14
N PRO A 44 -50.09 -19.45 20.12
CA PRO A 44 -50.69 -19.26 21.44
C PRO A 44 -49.68 -19.14 22.60
N SER A 45 -50.13 -18.36 23.57
CA SER A 45 -49.56 -18.06 24.87
C SER A 45 -49.81 -19.16 25.93
N THR A 46 -48.98 -19.15 26.98
CA THR A 46 -49.28 -19.32 28.43
C THR A 46 -47.93 -19.60 29.12
N GLY A 47 -47.51 -18.99 30.24
CA GLY A 47 -47.99 -17.97 31.17
C GLY A 47 -46.84 -17.75 32.19
N ALA A 48 -46.49 -16.50 32.50
CA ALA A 48 -46.74 -15.81 33.79
C ALA A 48 -45.67 -16.01 34.90
N GLY A 49 -45.21 -14.88 35.48
CA GLY A 49 -44.54 -14.79 36.79
C GLY A 49 -43.26 -13.95 36.81
N THR A 50 -43.36 -12.62 36.91
CA THR A 50 -43.05 -11.77 38.11
C THR A 50 -41.60 -11.28 38.23
N ASP A 51 -41.49 -9.96 38.07
CA ASP A 51 -40.81 -8.96 38.92
C ASP A 51 -39.29 -8.94 39.15
N SER A 52 -38.84 -7.69 39.20
CA SER A 52 -37.73 -7.14 39.98
C SER A 52 -36.35 -7.06 39.32
N SER A 53 -36.11 -5.83 38.84
CA SER A 53 -34.83 -5.12 38.88
C SER A 53 -34.09 -5.33 40.21
N GLY A 54 -32.82 -5.75 40.10
CA GLY A 54 -31.91 -6.00 41.21
C GLY A 54 -30.51 -5.51 40.87
N SER A 55 -30.31 -4.20 40.99
CA SER A 55 -29.01 -3.53 41.03
C SER A 55 -28.22 -4.02 42.25
N THR A 56 -26.97 -4.43 42.05
CA THR A 56 -26.05 -4.79 43.13
C THR A 56 -25.28 -3.56 43.61
N THR A 57 -25.73 -3.00 44.73
CA THR A 57 -24.99 -1.99 45.50
C THR A 57 -24.19 -2.67 46.61
N PHE A 58 -22.89 -2.38 46.71
CA PHE A 58 -22.11 -2.50 47.94
C PHE A 58 -22.19 -1.17 48.73
N PRO A 59 -22.38 -1.19 50.07
CA PRO A 59 -22.76 -0.02 50.84
C PRO A 59 -21.58 0.63 51.59
N GLY A 60 -21.70 1.93 51.84
CA GLY A 60 -20.97 2.58 52.92
C GLY A 60 -20.84 4.10 52.72
N ILE A 61 -21.82 4.86 53.17
CA ILE A 61 -21.68 6.10 53.97
C ILE A 61 -23.07 6.42 54.50
N MET A 62 -23.19 6.42 55.83
CA MET A 62 -24.41 6.68 56.58
C MET A 62 -24.67 8.19 56.65
N THR A 63 -25.87 8.61 56.23
CA THR A 63 -26.42 9.94 56.53
C THR A 63 -27.24 9.83 57.81
N THR A 64 -26.83 10.52 58.86
CA THR A 64 -27.66 10.71 60.06
C THR A 64 -28.53 11.94 59.88
N THR A 65 -29.85 11.75 59.90
CA THR A 65 -30.83 12.81 60.13
C THR A 65 -30.92 13.09 61.63
N VAL A 66 -30.81 14.35 62.03
CA VAL A 66 -31.31 14.86 63.32
C VAL A 66 -31.93 16.24 63.12
N ASP A 67 -33.05 16.39 63.81
CA ASP A 67 -34.13 17.38 63.76
C ASP A 67 -33.77 18.88 63.93
N PRO A 68 -34.72 19.79 63.63
CA PRO A 68 -34.53 21.24 63.60
C PRO A 68 -34.66 21.89 64.98
N HIS A 69 -33.88 22.93 65.23
CA HIS A 69 -34.16 23.92 66.26
C HIS A 69 -33.84 25.34 65.75
N PRO A 70 -34.78 26.30 65.88
CA PRO A 70 -34.52 27.70 65.60
C PRO A 70 -33.93 28.38 66.84
N GLY A 71 -32.94 29.25 66.66
CA GLY A 71 -32.36 30.01 67.76
C GLY A 71 -31.19 30.87 67.32
N ASP A 72 -31.50 32.13 67.03
CA ASP A 72 -30.73 33.37 67.21
C ASP A 72 -29.20 33.29 67.44
N SER A 73 -28.46 34.06 66.65
CA SER A 73 -27.77 35.29 67.12
C SER A 73 -26.58 35.63 66.22
N ASP A 74 -26.56 36.89 65.79
CA ASP A 74 -25.47 37.56 65.08
C ASP A 74 -24.09 37.32 65.71
N SER A 75 -23.09 37.13 64.86
CA SER A 75 -21.69 37.44 65.18
C SER A 75 -20.94 37.76 63.89
N ASP A 76 -20.98 39.05 63.56
CA ASP A 76 -19.93 39.71 62.77
C ASP A 76 -18.57 39.46 63.45
N GLY A 77 -17.60 38.96 62.67
CA GLY A 77 -16.31 38.54 63.21
C GLY A 77 -15.20 38.41 62.17
N GLY A 78 -14.92 39.48 61.44
CA GLY A 78 -13.55 39.83 61.02
C GLY A 78 -12.88 38.94 59.96
N SER A 79 -13.13 39.25 58.69
CA SER A 79 -12.22 38.91 57.59
C SER A 79 -10.96 39.78 57.71
N THR A 80 -9.83 39.14 58.04
CA THR A 80 -8.50 39.69 57.73
C THR A 80 -7.71 38.65 56.96
N GLY A 81 -7.47 38.95 55.69
CA GLY A 81 -6.29 38.49 54.96
C GLY A 81 -6.47 37.17 54.23
N GLU A 82 -7.05 37.25 53.03
CA GLU A 82 -6.59 36.70 51.74
C GLU A 82 -7.84 36.31 50.93
N PRO A 83 -8.17 37.00 49.81
CA PRO A 83 -9.21 36.48 48.94
C PRO A 83 -8.74 35.11 48.44
N ALA A 84 -9.52 34.07 48.66
CA ALA A 84 -9.35 32.82 47.92
C ALA A 84 -9.31 33.19 46.43
N PRO A 85 -8.34 32.71 45.62
CA PRO A 85 -8.29 33.06 44.22
C PRO A 85 -9.66 32.73 43.62
N LEU A 86 -10.32 33.76 43.10
CA LEU A 86 -11.59 33.57 42.42
C LEU A 86 -11.32 32.65 41.24
N PRO A 87 -12.21 31.70 40.94
CA PRO A 87 -11.99 30.79 39.83
C PRO A 87 -11.96 31.60 38.53
N CYS A 88 -10.96 31.32 37.71
CA CYS A 88 -10.85 31.82 36.35
C CYS A 88 -12.16 31.63 35.58
N GLY A 89 -12.55 32.64 34.77
CA GLY A 89 -13.77 32.63 33.96
C GLY A 89 -14.93 33.37 34.62
N ASN A 90 -14.65 34.29 35.54
CA ASN A 90 -15.67 35.10 36.22
C ASN A 90 -15.97 36.42 35.48
N GLY A 91 -15.27 36.69 34.38
CA GLY A 91 -15.39 37.89 33.56
C GLY A 91 -14.65 39.11 34.12
N LYS A 92 -13.77 38.93 35.10
CA LYS A 92 -12.90 39.97 35.67
C LYS A 92 -11.49 39.45 35.80
N ILE A 93 -10.52 40.29 35.43
CA ILE A 93 -9.10 39.97 35.55
C ILE A 93 -8.66 40.15 37.00
N ASP A 94 -8.52 39.06 37.74
CA ASP A 94 -8.06 39.02 39.13
C ASP A 94 -6.59 38.54 39.20
N PRO A 95 -5.69 39.11 40.04
CA PRO A 95 -4.32 38.58 40.15
C PRO A 95 -4.31 37.10 40.61
N PRO A 96 -3.62 36.16 39.93
CA PRO A 96 -2.54 36.33 38.93
C PRO A 96 -2.95 36.12 37.45
N GLU A 97 -4.22 36.29 37.11
CA GLU A 97 -4.74 36.15 35.74
C GLU A 97 -4.16 37.22 34.80
N GLN A 98 -4.03 36.86 33.53
CA GLN A 98 -3.58 37.75 32.47
C GLN A 98 -4.76 38.28 31.63
N CYS A 99 -5.85 37.52 31.60
CA CYS A 99 -7.09 37.78 30.87
C CYS A 99 -8.24 37.03 31.60
N ASP A 100 -9.48 37.48 31.41
CA ASP A 100 -10.68 36.73 31.80
C ASP A 100 -11.85 37.24 30.95
N GLN A 101 -12.25 36.46 29.96
CA GLN A 101 -13.39 36.71 29.06
C GLN A 101 -14.66 35.96 29.52
N GLY A 102 -14.68 35.51 30.78
CA GLY A 102 -15.80 34.77 31.36
C GLY A 102 -16.01 33.42 30.68
N GLU A 103 -17.26 33.15 30.32
CA GLU A 103 -17.65 31.94 29.58
C GLU A 103 -16.99 31.82 28.18
N ALA A 104 -16.40 32.91 27.66
CA ALA A 104 -15.69 32.90 26.40
C ALA A 104 -14.22 32.44 26.52
N ASN A 105 -13.74 32.14 27.73
CA ASN A 105 -12.45 31.48 27.91
C ASN A 105 -12.47 30.07 27.30
N GLY A 106 -11.33 29.65 26.75
CA GLY A 106 -11.16 28.32 26.19
C GLY A 106 -9.72 28.12 25.75
N ASP A 107 -9.23 26.89 25.81
CA ASP A 107 -7.85 26.57 25.42
C ASP A 107 -7.58 26.78 23.92
N ASP A 108 -8.62 27.02 23.13
CA ASP A 108 -8.57 27.38 21.72
C ASP A 108 -8.89 28.87 21.45
N ARG A 109 -8.92 29.72 22.49
CA ARG A 109 -9.29 31.15 22.41
C ARG A 109 -8.13 32.03 22.85
N GLU A 110 -8.22 33.32 22.55
CA GLU A 110 -7.28 34.36 23.02
C GLU A 110 -7.02 34.29 24.54
N CYS A 111 -8.06 33.97 25.32
CA CYS A 111 -7.94 33.71 26.75
C CYS A 111 -8.20 32.24 27.09
N THR A 112 -7.18 31.56 27.59
CA THR A 112 -7.21 30.13 27.93
C THR A 112 -8.13 29.84 29.12
N SER A 113 -8.49 28.57 29.33
CA SER A 113 -9.28 28.16 30.51
C SER A 113 -8.54 28.37 31.85
N ALA A 114 -7.22 28.64 31.77
CA ALA A 114 -6.36 28.99 32.89
C ALA A 114 -6.17 30.51 33.06
N CYS A 115 -6.94 31.34 32.34
CA CYS A 115 -6.88 32.81 32.40
C CYS A 115 -5.48 33.36 32.08
N ARG A 116 -4.84 32.73 31.10
CA ARG A 116 -3.60 33.18 30.48
C ARG A 116 -3.86 33.54 29.03
N TRP A 117 -3.09 34.49 28.52
CA TRP A 117 -3.09 34.75 27.08
C TRP A 117 -2.60 33.51 26.36
N ASN A 118 -3.36 33.12 25.35
CA ASN A 118 -2.95 32.13 24.38
C ASN A 118 -1.87 32.75 23.49
N ILE A 119 -0.68 32.15 23.49
CA ILE A 119 0.46 32.67 22.74
C ILE A 119 1.24 31.53 22.12
N CYS A 120 1.71 31.75 20.89
CA CYS A 120 2.60 30.82 20.22
C CYS A 120 3.79 30.39 21.09
N GLY A 121 3.86 29.08 21.32
CA GLY A 121 4.85 28.41 22.15
C GLY A 121 4.36 28.04 23.55
N ASP A 122 3.08 28.25 23.89
CA ASP A 122 2.49 27.80 25.15
C ASP A 122 1.92 26.37 25.09
N GLY A 123 1.82 25.82 23.87
CA GLY A 123 1.36 24.45 23.60
C GLY A 123 -0.15 24.32 23.45
N LEU A 124 -0.87 25.45 23.36
CA LEU A 124 -2.28 25.54 23.02
C LEU A 124 -2.40 26.22 21.65
N VAL A 125 -3.42 25.84 20.87
CA VAL A 125 -3.60 26.41 19.52
C VAL A 125 -4.74 27.41 19.56
N GLU A 126 -4.46 28.69 19.34
CA GLU A 126 -5.51 29.70 19.18
C GLU A 126 -6.27 29.52 17.86
N ALA A 127 -7.55 29.12 17.95
CA ALA A 127 -8.35 28.79 16.79
C ALA A 127 -8.62 30.03 15.91
N GLY A 128 -8.01 30.04 14.72
CA GLY A 128 -8.17 31.08 13.71
C GLY A 128 -6.95 31.99 13.55
N ASP A 129 -6.08 32.04 14.55
CA ASP A 129 -4.83 32.83 14.53
C ASP A 129 -3.58 31.93 14.42
N GLU A 130 -3.63 30.72 14.98
CA GLU A 130 -2.53 29.75 14.91
C GLU A 130 -2.90 28.51 14.10
N LEU A 131 -1.95 28.05 13.28
CA LEU A 131 -2.08 26.79 12.55
C LEU A 131 -1.78 25.61 13.47
N CYS A 132 -0.81 25.76 14.37
CA CYS A 132 -0.37 24.74 15.31
C CYS A 132 0.51 25.37 16.41
N ASP A 133 0.67 24.67 17.54
CA ASP A 133 1.64 25.04 18.58
C ASP A 133 2.18 23.78 19.28
N ASP A 134 3.46 23.45 19.05
CA ASP A 134 4.16 22.32 19.69
C ASP A 134 4.89 22.73 20.98
N GLY A 135 4.70 23.98 21.40
CA GLY A 135 5.38 24.59 22.52
C GLY A 135 6.74 25.17 22.15
N LYS A 136 7.19 26.15 22.94
CA LYS A 136 8.37 26.98 22.68
C LYS A 136 9.67 26.20 22.39
N ALA A 137 9.83 25.02 22.98
CA ALA A 137 11.03 24.21 22.81
C ALA A 137 11.09 23.49 21.46
N LYS A 138 9.93 23.23 20.84
CA LYS A 138 9.80 22.51 19.58
C LYS A 138 9.47 23.43 18.41
N ASN A 139 8.78 24.55 18.64
CA ASN A 139 8.49 25.51 17.59
C ASN A 139 9.80 26.03 16.96
N GLY A 140 9.87 26.00 15.63
CA GLY A 140 11.03 26.30 14.83
C GLY A 140 12.02 25.14 14.65
N THR A 141 11.71 23.95 15.13
CA THR A 141 12.50 22.73 14.89
C THR A 141 11.86 21.87 13.80
N TYR A 142 12.64 20.98 13.21
CA TYR A 142 12.20 20.13 12.11
C TYR A 142 11.01 19.23 12.51
N GLY A 143 9.98 19.15 11.67
CA GLY A 143 8.77 18.36 11.90
C GLY A 143 7.77 19.00 12.87
N HIS A 144 7.97 20.26 13.24
CA HIS A 144 7.14 21.00 14.19
C HIS A 144 6.58 22.29 13.61
N CYS A 145 5.77 23.01 14.38
CA CYS A 145 5.34 24.36 14.05
C CYS A 145 6.53 25.29 13.80
N ASP A 146 6.35 26.29 12.96
CA ASP A 146 7.34 27.36 12.86
C ASP A 146 7.35 28.20 14.16
N LYS A 147 8.35 29.07 14.29
CA LYS A 147 8.51 29.91 15.49
C LYS A 147 7.39 30.94 15.71
N TYR A 148 6.46 31.08 14.76
CA TYR A 148 5.37 32.05 14.79
C TYR A 148 4.00 31.37 14.80
N CYS A 149 3.94 30.04 14.77
CA CYS A 149 2.70 29.25 14.75
C CYS A 149 1.79 29.55 13.56
N ASP A 150 2.28 30.27 12.53
CA ASP A 150 1.50 30.64 11.35
C ASP A 150 1.62 29.61 10.22
N LYS A 151 2.60 28.71 10.33
CA LYS A 151 2.87 27.60 9.41
C LYS A 151 3.67 26.50 10.09
N PHE A 152 3.88 25.39 9.39
CA PHE A 152 4.85 24.38 9.79
C PHE A 152 6.29 24.83 9.47
N ALA A 153 7.25 24.44 10.32
CA ALA A 153 8.67 24.56 10.05
C ALA A 153 9.08 23.61 8.89
N GLU A 154 10.37 23.50 8.62
CA GLU A 154 10.91 22.47 7.73
C GLU A 154 10.46 21.08 8.22
N HIS A 155 9.94 20.25 7.33
CA HIS A 155 9.39 18.94 7.66
C HIS A 155 9.33 18.05 6.41
N CYS A 156 9.35 16.74 6.66
CA CYS A 156 9.15 15.75 5.62
C CYS A 156 7.83 15.93 4.87
N GLY A 157 7.92 16.04 3.55
CA GLY A 157 6.82 16.23 2.62
C GLY A 157 6.50 17.70 2.31
N ASP A 158 7.38 18.65 2.64
CA ASP A 158 7.21 20.08 2.35
C ASP A 158 7.62 20.50 0.91
N GLY A 159 8.02 19.54 0.09
CA GLY A 159 8.52 19.64 -1.27
C GLY A 159 10.03 19.94 -1.38
N LYS A 160 10.82 19.88 -0.31
CA LYS A 160 12.26 20.16 -0.33
C LYS A 160 13.02 19.13 0.49
N VAL A 161 14.22 18.77 0.05
CA VAL A 161 15.07 17.84 0.82
C VAL A 161 15.95 18.61 1.81
N GLN A 162 15.65 18.49 3.10
CA GLN A 162 16.41 18.97 4.24
C GLN A 162 17.49 17.97 4.68
N THR A 163 18.56 17.87 3.87
CA THR A 163 19.70 16.97 4.14
C THR A 163 20.36 17.19 5.52
N GLY A 164 20.24 18.39 6.10
CA GLY A 164 20.75 18.71 7.44
C GLY A 164 20.00 17.99 8.57
N ASP A 165 18.74 17.64 8.33
CA ASP A 165 17.82 16.97 9.25
C ASP A 165 17.65 15.48 8.94
N GLY A 166 18.41 14.96 7.98
CA GLY A 166 18.49 13.53 7.67
C GLY A 166 17.58 13.06 6.54
N GLU A 167 16.85 13.95 5.87
CA GLU A 167 16.04 13.60 4.70
C GLU A 167 16.89 13.17 3.51
N VAL A 168 16.45 12.13 2.81
CA VAL A 168 17.04 11.66 1.55
C VAL A 168 16.11 11.83 0.34
N CYS A 169 14.84 12.09 0.59
CA CYS A 169 13.78 12.37 -0.36
C CYS A 169 12.72 13.23 0.33
N ASP A 170 11.81 13.83 -0.44
CA ASP A 170 10.73 14.67 0.13
C ASP A 170 9.47 14.64 -0.76
N ASP A 171 9.32 13.60 -1.58
CA ASP A 171 8.21 13.55 -2.53
C ASP A 171 6.92 13.11 -1.80
N PRO A 172 5.83 13.89 -1.87
CA PRO A 172 4.57 13.53 -1.21
C PRO A 172 3.81 12.42 -1.93
N ASP A 173 4.22 12.04 -3.15
CA ASP A 173 3.62 10.92 -3.88
C ASP A 173 4.40 9.63 -3.58
N PRO A 174 3.75 8.61 -2.97
CA PRO A 174 4.39 7.34 -2.66
C PRO A 174 5.00 6.64 -3.88
N LYS A 175 4.57 6.99 -5.10
CA LYS A 175 5.10 6.43 -6.36
C LYS A 175 6.58 6.74 -6.59
N TYR A 176 7.14 7.76 -5.94
CA TYR A 176 8.57 8.05 -6.00
C TYR A 176 9.40 7.34 -4.91
N GLY A 177 8.76 6.45 -4.13
CA GLY A 177 9.43 5.62 -3.15
C GLY A 177 9.94 6.37 -1.93
N CYS A 178 9.43 7.58 -1.68
CA CYS A 178 9.68 8.29 -0.43
C CYS A 178 8.67 7.84 0.63
N LEU A 179 9.15 7.46 1.82
CA LEU A 179 8.32 7.10 2.95
C LEU A 179 7.92 8.35 3.76
N PRO A 180 6.88 8.30 4.61
CA PRO A 180 6.45 9.45 5.42
C PRO A 180 7.50 9.96 6.43
N ASP A 181 8.57 9.21 6.64
CA ASP A 181 9.72 9.59 7.46
C ASP A 181 10.92 10.11 6.62
N CYS A 182 10.69 10.41 5.35
CA CYS A 182 11.68 10.89 4.38
C CYS A 182 12.89 9.99 4.19
N THR A 183 12.68 8.69 4.46
CA THR A 183 13.57 7.62 4.04
C THR A 183 13.12 7.02 2.71
N GLN A 184 14.03 6.37 1.99
CA GLN A 184 13.70 5.69 0.75
C GLN A 184 13.19 4.27 1.01
N ALA A 185 12.06 3.94 0.38
CA ALA A 185 11.47 2.63 0.46
C ALA A 185 12.36 1.58 -0.24
N ALA A 186 12.67 0.51 0.48
CA ALA A 186 13.34 -0.64 -0.09
C ALA A 186 12.39 -1.56 -0.90
N SER A 187 11.08 -1.43 -0.71
CA SER A 187 10.07 -2.30 -1.35
C SER A 187 8.67 -1.68 -1.36
N CYS A 188 7.79 -2.23 -2.18
CA CYS A 188 6.37 -1.89 -2.19
C CYS A 188 5.68 -2.23 -0.87
N LEU A 189 6.17 -3.22 -0.12
CA LEU A 189 5.65 -3.56 1.21
C LEU A 189 5.92 -2.43 2.21
N ALA A 190 7.11 -1.84 2.17
CA ALA A 190 7.45 -0.67 3.00
C ALA A 190 6.55 0.53 2.64
N ILE A 191 6.32 0.77 1.35
CA ILE A 191 5.41 1.82 0.89
C ILE A 191 3.99 1.57 1.38
N LYS A 192 3.47 0.35 1.22
CA LYS A 192 2.12 -0.01 1.67
C LYS A 192 1.97 0.19 3.18
N ALA A 193 3.00 -0.14 3.95
CA ALA A 193 3.00 0.06 5.40
C ALA A 193 3.04 1.55 5.81
N GLY A 194 3.79 2.39 5.08
CA GLY A 194 3.89 3.82 5.37
C GLY A 194 2.66 4.63 4.92
N TRP A 195 2.14 4.33 3.73
CA TRP A 195 1.14 5.16 3.06
C TRP A 195 -0.27 4.56 3.04
N GLY A 196 -0.44 3.29 3.41
CA GLY A 196 -1.75 2.64 3.51
C GLY A 196 -2.54 2.68 2.19
N ASP A 197 -3.69 3.33 2.21
CA ASP A 197 -4.59 3.42 1.05
C ASP A 197 -4.17 4.45 0.01
N ALA A 198 -3.24 5.36 0.35
CA ALA A 198 -2.65 6.26 -0.63
C ALA A 198 -1.69 5.52 -1.59
N ALA A 199 -1.23 4.33 -1.22
CA ALA A 199 -0.44 3.46 -2.07
C ALA A 199 -1.34 2.60 -2.97
N GLU A 200 -1.50 3.02 -4.22
CA GLU A 200 -2.27 2.31 -5.25
C GLU A 200 -1.40 1.37 -6.09
N THR A 201 -1.98 0.32 -6.69
CA THR A 201 -1.27 -0.56 -7.63
C THR A 201 -0.76 0.20 -8.87
N GLY A 202 0.47 -0.07 -9.30
CA GLY A 202 1.04 0.52 -10.51
C GLY A 202 2.56 0.62 -10.49
N LEU A 203 3.10 1.57 -11.25
CA LEU A 203 4.54 1.83 -11.34
C LEU A 203 5.03 2.67 -10.16
N TYR A 204 6.16 2.24 -9.59
CA TYR A 204 6.87 2.94 -8.53
C TYR A 204 8.35 3.04 -8.89
N PHE A 205 8.99 4.10 -8.41
CA PHE A 205 10.43 4.26 -8.46
C PHE A 205 11.00 4.01 -7.07
N LEU A 206 11.74 2.93 -6.92
CA LEU A 206 12.45 2.62 -5.68
C LEU A 206 13.91 2.97 -5.83
N GLN A 207 14.54 3.39 -4.73
CA GLN A 207 15.99 3.45 -4.65
C GLN A 207 16.49 2.34 -3.73
N ARG A 208 17.32 1.46 -4.29
CA ARG A 208 17.98 0.38 -3.56
C ARG A 208 19.47 0.38 -3.82
N GLU A 209 20.25 0.34 -2.75
CA GLU A 209 21.72 0.28 -2.82
C GLU A 209 22.34 1.38 -3.71
N GLY A 210 21.74 2.57 -3.69
CA GLY A 210 22.16 3.72 -4.51
C GLY A 210 21.76 3.64 -5.99
N ARG A 211 20.82 2.76 -6.34
CA ARG A 211 20.31 2.60 -7.71
C ARG A 211 18.81 2.85 -7.77
N GLY A 212 18.39 3.61 -8.76
CA GLY A 212 16.98 3.75 -9.12
C GLY A 212 16.46 2.51 -9.83
N LEU A 213 15.27 2.08 -9.46
CA LEU A 213 14.60 0.92 -10.04
C LEU A 213 13.12 1.24 -10.26
N THR A 214 12.68 1.18 -11.50
CA THR A 214 11.24 1.18 -11.80
C THR A 214 10.71 -0.22 -11.56
N VAL A 215 9.75 -0.33 -10.64
CA VAL A 215 9.10 -1.60 -10.27
C VAL A 215 7.60 -1.50 -10.48
N TRP A 216 6.96 -2.65 -10.59
CA TRP A 216 5.52 -2.75 -10.44
C TRP A 216 5.20 -3.11 -9.00
N CYS A 217 4.40 -2.27 -8.34
CA CYS A 217 3.83 -2.59 -7.04
C CYS A 217 2.38 -3.03 -7.21
N ASP A 218 2.07 -4.22 -6.71
CA ASP A 218 0.69 -4.62 -6.46
C ASP A 218 0.35 -4.32 -5.00
N MET A 219 -0.57 -3.38 -4.78
CA MET A 219 -0.97 -2.87 -3.47
C MET A 219 -2.30 -3.45 -2.97
N ASP A 220 -2.85 -4.44 -3.68
CA ASP A 220 -4.19 -4.98 -3.45
C ASP A 220 -4.17 -6.47 -3.09
N ALA A 221 -3.44 -7.29 -3.86
CA ALA A 221 -3.40 -8.74 -3.72
C ALA A 221 -2.86 -9.16 -2.34
N ASP A 222 -3.62 -9.98 -1.62
CA ASP A 222 -3.32 -10.41 -0.25
C ASP A 222 -2.99 -9.24 0.70
N GLY A 223 -3.63 -8.08 0.55
CA GLY A 223 -3.33 -6.87 1.33
C GLY A 223 -2.16 -6.02 0.81
N GLY A 224 -1.65 -6.33 -0.39
CA GLY A 224 -0.70 -5.48 -1.11
C GLY A 224 0.77 -5.56 -0.68
N GLY A 225 1.62 -4.81 -1.37
CA GLY A 225 3.05 -4.72 -1.12
C GLY A 225 3.93 -5.67 -1.93
N TYR A 226 3.40 -6.33 -2.97
CA TYR A 226 4.24 -7.14 -3.86
C TYR A 226 5.08 -6.25 -4.77
N THR A 227 6.39 -6.52 -4.84
CA THR A 227 7.35 -5.77 -5.67
C THR A 227 7.84 -6.65 -6.81
N PHE A 228 7.59 -6.24 -8.05
CA PHE A 228 8.05 -6.95 -9.25
C PHE A 228 8.98 -6.12 -10.11
N LEU A 229 9.94 -6.79 -10.74
CA LEU A 229 10.86 -6.23 -11.73
C LEU A 229 10.82 -7.12 -12.98
N LYS A 230 10.49 -6.55 -14.15
CA LYS A 230 10.69 -7.24 -15.43
C LYS A 230 12.15 -7.18 -15.82
N TYR A 231 12.68 -8.30 -16.30
CA TYR A 231 14.04 -8.37 -16.82
C TYR A 231 14.04 -8.96 -18.24
N ALA A 232 14.80 -8.36 -19.15
CA ALA A 232 15.07 -8.90 -20.47
C ALA A 232 16.57 -9.08 -20.67
N SER A 233 16.97 -10.31 -20.96
CA SER A 233 18.35 -10.71 -21.25
C SER A 233 18.60 -10.69 -22.75
N GLY A 234 19.68 -10.04 -23.15
CA GLY A 234 20.06 -9.94 -24.55
C GLY A 234 21.08 -8.86 -24.78
N THR A 235 21.35 -8.63 -26.06
CA THR A 235 22.28 -7.59 -26.51
C THR A 235 21.58 -6.63 -27.45
N VAL A 236 21.77 -5.34 -27.23
CA VAL A 236 21.38 -4.31 -28.21
C VAL A 236 22.51 -4.20 -29.22
N VAL A 237 22.24 -4.51 -30.48
CA VAL A 237 23.23 -4.31 -31.54
C VAL A 237 23.16 -2.87 -32.08
N PRO A 238 24.31 -2.24 -32.37
CA PRO A 238 24.35 -0.87 -32.87
C PRO A 238 23.95 -0.72 -34.34
N ASP A 239 23.92 -1.82 -35.11
CA ASP A 239 23.52 -1.84 -36.52
C ASP A 239 22.78 -3.16 -36.86
N PRO A 240 21.48 -3.12 -37.23
CA PRO A 240 20.62 -1.93 -37.26
C PRO A 240 20.46 -1.35 -35.85
N PRO A 241 20.40 -0.01 -35.70
CA PRO A 241 20.32 0.62 -34.39
C PRO A 241 19.10 0.12 -33.63
N ASP A 242 19.29 -0.08 -32.33
CA ASP A 242 18.25 -0.46 -31.37
C ASP A 242 17.60 -1.82 -31.64
N LYS A 243 18.26 -2.72 -32.38
CA LYS A 243 17.81 -4.12 -32.47
C LYS A 243 18.22 -4.89 -31.22
N PHE A 244 17.23 -5.36 -30.47
CA PHE A 244 17.44 -6.28 -29.35
C PHE A 244 17.56 -7.72 -29.86
N ILE A 245 18.63 -8.41 -29.46
CA ILE A 245 18.83 -9.84 -29.70
C ILE A 245 18.67 -10.57 -28.36
N PRO A 246 17.54 -11.27 -28.13
CA PRO A 246 17.29 -11.95 -26.87
C PRO A 246 18.27 -13.12 -26.66
N GLU A 247 18.78 -13.26 -25.44
CA GLU A 247 19.61 -14.38 -25.01
C GLU A 247 18.90 -15.12 -23.88
N ALA A 248 18.52 -16.38 -24.14
CA ALA A 248 17.84 -17.20 -23.15
C ALA A 248 18.78 -17.58 -22.00
N LEU A 249 18.41 -17.20 -20.78
CA LEU A 249 19.11 -17.56 -19.56
C LEU A 249 18.39 -18.71 -18.86
N THR A 250 19.15 -19.64 -18.29
CA THR A 250 18.57 -20.67 -17.42
C THR A 250 17.97 -20.05 -16.17
N ALA A 251 17.06 -20.75 -15.49
CA ALA A 251 16.49 -20.28 -14.22
C ALA A 251 17.57 -19.89 -13.19
N ALA A 252 18.65 -20.67 -13.08
CA ALA A 252 19.78 -20.35 -12.19
C ALA A 252 20.58 -19.10 -12.63
N GLN A 253 20.70 -18.85 -13.94
CA GLN A 253 21.32 -17.62 -14.45
C GLN A 253 20.40 -16.40 -14.23
N ALA A 254 19.09 -16.56 -14.45
CA ALA A 254 18.10 -15.53 -14.19
C ALA A 254 18.08 -15.12 -12.71
N GLU A 255 18.24 -16.08 -11.79
CA GLU A 255 18.42 -15.77 -10.36
C GLU A 255 19.62 -14.90 -10.07
N ALA A 256 20.76 -15.14 -10.73
CA ALA A 256 21.94 -14.30 -10.56
C ALA A 256 21.70 -12.87 -11.07
N LYS A 257 20.90 -12.71 -12.14
CA LYS A 257 20.47 -11.39 -12.64
C LYS A 257 19.52 -10.69 -11.67
N CYS A 258 18.53 -11.39 -11.12
CA CYS A 258 17.66 -10.82 -10.10
C CYS A 258 18.46 -10.44 -8.83
N ALA A 259 19.40 -11.29 -8.40
CA ALA A 259 20.23 -11.05 -7.23
C ALA A 259 21.14 -9.83 -7.38
N HIS A 260 21.51 -9.44 -8.60
CA HIS A 260 22.25 -8.20 -8.87
C HIS A 260 21.46 -6.94 -8.47
N TRP A 261 20.13 -7.02 -8.45
CA TRP A 261 19.22 -5.98 -8.00
C TRP A 261 18.74 -6.23 -6.56
N GLY A 262 19.36 -7.19 -5.86
CA GLY A 262 18.94 -7.66 -4.55
C GLY A 262 17.54 -8.29 -4.55
N LEU A 263 17.11 -8.84 -5.68
CA LEU A 263 15.84 -9.53 -5.89
C LEU A 263 16.10 -11.04 -6.09
N ARG A 264 15.02 -11.80 -6.23
CA ARG A 264 15.03 -13.23 -6.58
C ARG A 264 14.20 -13.48 -7.83
N LEU A 265 14.40 -14.64 -8.47
CA LEU A 265 13.49 -15.09 -9.50
C LEU A 265 12.10 -15.33 -8.90
N PHE A 266 11.07 -14.85 -9.60
CA PHE A 266 9.68 -14.94 -9.14
C PHE A 266 9.29 -16.37 -8.80
N SER A 267 8.64 -16.53 -7.64
CA SER A 267 8.13 -17.79 -7.12
C SER A 267 6.76 -17.51 -6.49
N PRO A 268 5.65 -17.85 -7.16
CA PRO A 268 4.32 -17.57 -6.65
C PRO A 268 4.08 -18.31 -5.34
N ARG A 269 3.43 -17.64 -4.39
CA ARG A 269 3.23 -18.10 -3.00
C ARG A 269 1.77 -18.38 -2.67
N SER A 270 0.88 -17.75 -3.41
CA SER A 270 -0.56 -17.85 -3.30
C SER A 270 -1.16 -17.66 -4.70
N GLN A 271 -2.45 -17.95 -4.83
CA GLN A 271 -3.19 -17.65 -6.05
C GLN A 271 -3.19 -16.17 -6.39
N GLU A 272 -3.36 -15.30 -5.39
CA GLU A 272 -3.38 -13.85 -5.62
C GLU A 272 -1.99 -13.30 -5.95
N HIS A 273 -0.92 -13.85 -5.36
CA HIS A 273 0.44 -13.49 -5.74
C HIS A 273 0.75 -13.85 -7.20
N LEU A 274 0.28 -15.01 -7.68
CA LEU A 274 0.41 -15.37 -9.10
C LEU A 274 -0.39 -14.43 -10.00
N ARG A 275 -1.61 -14.05 -9.60
CA ARG A 275 -2.42 -13.07 -10.35
C ARG A 275 -1.75 -11.70 -10.41
N ALA A 276 -1.23 -11.20 -9.31
CA ALA A 276 -0.47 -9.94 -9.26
C ALA A 276 0.72 -9.97 -10.23
N ALA A 277 1.46 -11.09 -10.27
CA ALA A 277 2.57 -11.28 -11.19
C ALA A 277 2.13 -11.35 -12.66
N ILE A 278 0.97 -11.96 -12.95
CA ILE A 278 0.38 -11.96 -14.31
C ILE A 278 0.01 -10.54 -14.74
N THR A 279 -0.59 -9.74 -13.85
CA THR A 279 -0.88 -8.33 -14.10
C THR A 279 0.39 -7.55 -14.39
N ALA A 280 1.41 -7.67 -13.53
CA ALA A 280 2.70 -7.02 -13.74
C ALA A 280 3.33 -7.45 -15.08
N ALA A 281 3.38 -8.76 -15.35
CA ALA A 281 3.95 -9.32 -16.58
C ALA A 281 3.22 -8.81 -17.84
N SER A 282 1.91 -8.58 -17.76
CA SER A 282 1.06 -8.12 -18.87
C SER A 282 0.99 -6.60 -19.02
N ALA A 283 1.39 -5.83 -18.00
CA ALA A 283 1.32 -4.36 -18.03
C ALA A 283 2.25 -3.79 -19.11
N ALA A 284 1.68 -3.03 -20.05
CA ALA A 284 2.39 -2.50 -21.22
C ALA A 284 3.26 -1.29 -20.87
N GLU A 285 2.84 -0.52 -19.87
CA GLU A 285 3.58 0.59 -19.28
C GLU A 285 4.79 0.13 -18.46
N PHE A 286 4.81 -1.15 -18.05
CA PHE A 286 5.90 -1.72 -17.27
C PHE A 286 6.95 -2.35 -18.18
N GLY A 287 8.01 -1.60 -18.45
CA GLY A 287 9.17 -2.06 -19.22
C GLY A 287 10.15 -2.90 -18.41
N PRO A 288 10.91 -3.80 -19.06
CA PRO A 288 11.99 -4.53 -18.41
C PRO A 288 13.25 -3.68 -18.23
N VAL A 289 14.10 -4.10 -17.28
CA VAL A 289 15.51 -3.71 -17.23
C VAL A 289 16.38 -4.69 -18.03
N SER A 290 17.61 -4.27 -18.35
CA SER A 290 18.59 -5.10 -19.07
C SER A 290 20.02 -4.93 -18.54
N ASP A 291 20.94 -5.77 -19.01
CA ASP A 291 22.39 -5.68 -18.75
C ASP A 291 23.03 -4.38 -19.24
N SER A 292 22.42 -3.70 -20.22
CA SER A 292 22.91 -2.44 -20.79
C SER A 292 22.38 -1.18 -20.07
N GLY A 293 21.59 -1.32 -19.00
CA GLY A 293 20.86 -0.21 -18.37
C GLY A 293 19.45 -0.05 -18.92
N ASP A 294 18.81 1.09 -18.61
CA ASP A 294 17.44 1.43 -19.04
C ASP A 294 17.29 1.21 -20.55
N PHE A 295 16.24 0.48 -20.94
CA PHE A 295 15.93 0.25 -22.34
C PHE A 295 15.78 1.59 -23.08
N PRO A 296 16.26 1.70 -24.34
CA PRO A 296 15.91 2.83 -25.18
C PRO A 296 14.39 2.93 -25.27
N PRO A 297 13.79 4.12 -25.14
CA PRO A 297 12.33 4.31 -25.00
C PRO A 297 11.49 3.85 -26.21
N ASN A 298 12.10 3.31 -27.27
CA ASN A 298 11.45 2.92 -28.52
C ASN A 298 11.59 1.44 -28.89
N ILE A 299 12.20 0.61 -28.04
CA ILE A 299 12.12 -0.85 -28.25
C ILE A 299 10.83 -1.31 -27.57
N ALA A 300 9.84 -1.67 -28.38
CA ALA A 300 8.71 -2.46 -27.92
C ALA A 300 9.27 -3.79 -27.42
N VAL A 301 9.57 -3.87 -26.12
CA VAL A 301 9.90 -5.15 -25.50
C VAL A 301 8.56 -5.82 -25.28
N ASP A 302 8.31 -6.82 -26.11
CA ASP A 302 7.04 -7.55 -26.23
C ASP A 302 6.36 -7.71 -24.87
N SER A 303 5.11 -7.25 -24.79
CA SER A 303 4.21 -7.36 -23.63
C SER A 303 3.74 -8.80 -23.37
N ASP A 304 4.47 -9.79 -23.88
CA ASP A 304 4.09 -11.19 -23.80
C ASP A 304 4.40 -11.71 -22.40
N ALA A 305 3.40 -11.60 -21.52
CA ALA A 305 3.43 -12.11 -20.15
C ALA A 305 3.92 -13.57 -20.06
N ALA A 306 3.67 -14.37 -21.11
CA ALA A 306 4.17 -15.74 -21.21
C ALA A 306 5.69 -15.82 -21.11
N GLY A 307 6.43 -14.90 -21.74
CA GLY A 307 7.88 -14.87 -21.67
C GLY A 307 8.36 -14.64 -20.24
N TYR A 308 7.85 -13.61 -19.58
CA TYR A 308 8.22 -13.23 -18.21
C TYR A 308 7.85 -14.27 -17.14
N LEU A 309 6.85 -15.12 -17.40
CA LEU A 309 6.38 -16.17 -16.48
C LEU A 309 6.70 -17.59 -16.96
N SER A 310 7.50 -17.75 -18.01
CA SER A 310 7.87 -19.07 -18.55
C SER A 310 8.86 -19.83 -17.67
N ILE A 311 9.64 -19.12 -16.84
CA ILE A 311 10.53 -19.69 -15.84
C ILE A 311 10.27 -19.05 -14.47
N MET A 312 10.32 -19.86 -13.41
CA MET A 312 10.11 -19.44 -12.02
C MET A 312 11.12 -20.11 -11.11
N GLY A 313 11.32 -19.54 -9.91
CA GLY A 313 12.25 -20.02 -8.90
C GLY A 313 11.78 -21.25 -8.11
N ILE A 314 11.14 -22.22 -8.79
CA ILE A 314 10.63 -23.47 -8.21
C ILE A 314 11.47 -24.64 -8.74
N TYR A 315 12.05 -25.41 -7.82
CA TYR A 315 13.05 -26.44 -8.12
C TYR A 315 12.74 -27.76 -7.41
N PRO A 316 13.19 -28.90 -7.95
CA PRO A 316 13.01 -30.18 -7.28
C PRO A 316 13.93 -30.25 -6.05
N VAL A 317 13.37 -30.58 -4.90
CA VAL A 317 14.12 -30.83 -3.66
C VAL A 317 14.62 -32.26 -3.55
N THR A 318 13.90 -33.22 -4.14
CA THR A 318 14.30 -34.64 -4.14
C THR A 318 14.45 -35.17 -5.56
N PRO A 319 15.69 -35.37 -6.07
CA PRO A 319 15.91 -35.98 -7.38
C PRO A 319 15.25 -37.36 -7.47
N GLY A 320 14.62 -37.66 -8.61
CA GLY A 320 13.96 -38.93 -8.89
C GLY A 320 12.52 -39.07 -8.39
N LEU A 321 12.00 -38.13 -7.58
CA LEU A 321 10.58 -38.08 -7.20
C LEU A 321 9.89 -36.92 -7.90
N SER A 322 8.91 -37.20 -8.74
CA SER A 322 8.07 -36.19 -9.38
C SER A 322 6.71 -36.04 -8.69
N CYS A 323 5.98 -35.00 -9.09
CA CYS A 323 4.66 -34.62 -8.63
C CYS A 323 3.61 -34.81 -9.74
N GLN A 324 3.82 -35.84 -10.55
CA GLN A 324 3.01 -36.06 -11.74
C GLN A 324 1.53 -36.25 -11.37
N ASP A 325 0.64 -35.65 -12.16
CA ASP A 325 -0.81 -35.77 -12.04
C ASP A 325 -1.35 -35.26 -10.70
N ARG A 326 -0.70 -34.22 -10.14
CA ARG A 326 -1.12 -33.53 -8.93
C ARG A 326 -1.18 -32.01 -9.13
N PRO A 327 -1.91 -31.28 -8.28
CA PRO A 327 -1.74 -29.85 -8.12
C PRO A 327 -0.27 -29.49 -7.86
N LEU A 328 0.18 -28.36 -8.41
CA LEU A 328 1.54 -27.87 -8.20
C LEU A 328 1.50 -26.76 -7.14
N ASN A 329 1.44 -27.17 -5.88
CA ASN A 329 1.47 -26.30 -4.70
C ASN A 329 2.27 -26.98 -3.58
N HIS A 330 2.62 -26.24 -2.53
CA HIS A 330 3.47 -26.75 -1.45
C HIS A 330 2.89 -28.01 -0.76
N GLU A 331 1.58 -28.10 -0.61
CA GLU A 331 0.89 -29.16 0.13
C GLU A 331 0.86 -30.49 -0.64
N ASP A 332 0.45 -30.45 -1.91
CA ASP A 332 0.25 -31.64 -2.74
C ASP A 332 1.56 -32.18 -3.32
N CYS A 333 2.58 -31.34 -3.35
CA CYS A 333 3.75 -31.48 -4.19
C CYS A 333 5.10 -31.21 -3.48
N PRO A 334 5.36 -31.78 -2.29
CA PRO A 334 6.55 -31.48 -1.48
C PRO A 334 7.88 -31.90 -2.13
N GLN A 335 7.86 -32.54 -3.30
CA GLN A 335 9.05 -32.86 -4.08
C GLN A 335 9.65 -31.63 -4.79
N TRP A 336 8.93 -30.52 -4.79
CA TRP A 336 9.34 -29.23 -5.30
C TRP A 336 9.32 -28.18 -4.19
N ALA A 337 10.12 -27.13 -4.34
CA ALA A 337 10.10 -25.99 -3.44
C ALA A 337 10.52 -24.72 -4.18
N ALA A 338 10.01 -23.57 -3.70
CA ALA A 338 10.58 -22.30 -4.07
C ALA A 338 12.01 -22.19 -3.48
N LYS A 339 12.94 -21.60 -4.24
CA LYS A 339 14.29 -21.35 -3.73
C LYS A 339 14.20 -20.45 -2.47
N PRO A 340 14.97 -20.71 -1.41
CA PRO A 340 15.04 -19.80 -0.27
C PRO A 340 15.57 -18.42 -0.68
N HIS A 341 15.10 -17.38 0.00
CA HIS A 341 15.58 -16.03 -0.25
C HIS A 341 17.00 -15.83 0.34
N PRO A 342 17.94 -15.17 -0.36
CA PRO A 342 19.33 -15.07 0.11
C PRO A 342 19.52 -14.38 1.47
N LEU A 343 18.67 -13.41 1.79
CA LEU A 343 18.72 -12.71 3.09
C LEU A 343 18.01 -13.48 4.21
N THR A 344 17.19 -14.47 3.87
CA THR A 344 16.39 -15.27 4.81
C THR A 344 16.47 -16.76 4.44
N PRO A 345 17.69 -17.35 4.42
CA PRO A 345 17.90 -18.71 3.91
C PRO A 345 17.22 -19.79 4.74
N ASP A 346 16.94 -19.53 6.02
CA ASP A 346 16.31 -20.46 6.94
C ASP A 346 14.77 -20.47 6.83
N VAL A 347 14.18 -19.51 6.10
CA VAL A 347 12.73 -19.42 5.91
C VAL A 347 12.35 -20.30 4.72
N VAL A 348 11.57 -21.35 4.98
CA VAL A 348 10.92 -22.13 3.94
C VAL A 348 9.86 -21.25 3.29
N MET A 349 10.05 -20.94 2.03
CA MET A 349 9.12 -20.11 1.28
C MET A 349 7.98 -21.00 0.78
N PRO A 350 6.70 -20.69 1.09
CA PRO A 350 5.59 -21.40 0.47
C PRO A 350 5.63 -21.19 -1.03
N TYR A 351 5.02 -22.11 -1.78
CA TYR A 351 4.82 -21.91 -3.20
C TYR A 351 3.47 -22.44 -3.65
N TRP A 352 2.90 -21.79 -4.65
CA TRP A 352 1.62 -22.15 -5.24
C TRP A 352 1.66 -21.80 -6.72
N VAL A 353 1.44 -22.76 -7.62
CA VAL A 353 1.34 -22.51 -9.07
C VAL A 353 -0.08 -22.78 -9.57
N SER A 354 -0.67 -23.90 -9.18
CA SER A 354 -2.02 -24.25 -9.62
C SER A 354 -2.63 -25.37 -8.79
N ASP A 355 -3.93 -25.23 -8.48
CA ASP A 355 -4.76 -26.32 -7.94
C ASP A 355 -5.29 -27.26 -9.03
N LYS A 356 -5.05 -26.93 -10.31
CA LYS A 356 -5.46 -27.76 -11.44
C LYS A 356 -4.44 -28.88 -11.67
N ILE A 357 -4.96 -30.07 -11.91
CA ILE A 357 -4.17 -31.21 -12.38
C ILE A 357 -4.00 -31.10 -13.90
N PHE A 358 -2.75 -31.18 -14.35
CA PHE A 358 -2.39 -31.27 -15.75
C PHE A 358 -1.85 -32.67 -16.03
N ALA A 359 -2.58 -33.43 -16.86
CA ALA A 359 -2.27 -34.83 -17.09
C ALA A 359 -0.84 -35.01 -17.64
N GLY A 360 -0.05 -35.85 -16.99
CA GLY A 360 1.34 -36.13 -17.33
C GLY A 360 2.36 -35.13 -16.79
N GLN A 361 1.93 -34.14 -15.98
CA GLN A 361 2.79 -33.02 -15.56
C GLN A 361 2.91 -32.92 -14.02
N PRO A 362 4.11 -32.56 -13.50
CA PRO A 362 5.37 -32.56 -14.23
C PRO A 362 5.74 -34.02 -14.57
N GLY A 363 6.51 -34.24 -15.64
CA GLY A 363 6.89 -35.59 -16.08
C GLY A 363 7.60 -36.41 -15.00
N THR A 364 7.78 -37.72 -15.21
CA THR A 364 8.27 -38.67 -14.19
C THR A 364 9.73 -38.51 -13.73
N SER A 365 10.53 -37.67 -14.37
CA SER A 365 11.99 -37.64 -14.16
C SER A 365 12.47 -36.29 -13.59
N ASN A 366 12.46 -36.20 -12.26
CA ASN A 366 13.14 -35.11 -11.56
C ASN A 366 14.65 -35.35 -11.51
N CYS A 367 15.44 -34.33 -11.84
CA CYS A 367 16.90 -34.38 -11.86
C CYS A 367 17.51 -33.27 -11.00
N ALA A 368 18.74 -33.47 -10.52
CA ALA A 368 19.50 -32.39 -9.90
C ALA A 368 19.77 -31.29 -10.95
N GLY A 369 19.40 -30.04 -10.65
CA GLY A 369 19.52 -28.90 -11.56
C GLY A 369 18.39 -28.77 -12.60
N CYS A 370 17.34 -29.59 -12.52
CA CYS A 370 16.11 -29.40 -13.28
C CYS A 370 15.37 -28.12 -12.81
N SER A 371 14.65 -27.47 -13.70
CA SER A 371 13.64 -26.45 -13.36
C SER A 371 12.41 -26.62 -14.26
N LEU A 372 11.34 -25.89 -13.96
CA LEU A 372 10.08 -25.96 -14.70
C LEU A 372 10.04 -24.93 -15.83
N LEU A 373 9.50 -25.33 -16.98
CA LEU A 373 8.97 -24.40 -17.98
C LEU A 373 7.45 -24.36 -17.86
N TYR A 374 6.87 -23.18 -17.95
CA TYR A 374 5.43 -22.95 -17.83
C TYR A 374 4.85 -22.43 -19.15
N ASP A 375 3.74 -23.04 -19.58
CA ASP A 375 3.01 -22.67 -20.79
C ASP A 375 1.75 -21.88 -20.43
N TRP A 376 1.50 -20.81 -21.17
CA TRP A 376 0.43 -19.85 -20.91
C TRP A 376 -0.43 -19.65 -22.14
N ASN A 377 -1.74 -19.55 -21.96
CA ASN A 377 -2.66 -19.07 -22.98
C ASN A 377 -2.86 -17.56 -22.83
N LEU A 378 -2.37 -16.80 -23.82
CA LEU A 378 -2.44 -15.34 -23.88
C LEU A 378 -3.70 -14.82 -24.59
N ASP A 379 -4.47 -15.69 -25.26
CA ASP A 379 -5.70 -15.31 -25.96
C ASP A 379 -6.85 -14.98 -24.99
N VAL A 380 -6.65 -15.23 -23.69
CA VAL A 380 -7.57 -14.90 -22.62
C VAL A 380 -6.94 -13.90 -21.66
N GLN A 381 -7.76 -13.03 -21.07
CA GLN A 381 -7.33 -11.99 -20.15
C GLN A 381 -8.07 -12.15 -18.81
N PRO A 382 -7.35 -12.38 -17.69
CA PRO A 382 -5.90 -12.54 -17.59
C PRO A 382 -5.41 -13.87 -18.23
N PRO A 383 -4.13 -13.94 -18.66
CA PRO A 383 -3.51 -15.18 -19.10
C PRO A 383 -3.73 -16.35 -18.14
N VAL A 384 -3.95 -17.54 -18.70
CA VAL A 384 -4.16 -18.77 -17.91
C VAL A 384 -3.08 -19.79 -18.18
N LEU A 385 -2.65 -20.48 -17.13
CA LEU A 385 -1.68 -21.58 -17.23
C LEU A 385 -2.31 -22.76 -17.98
N THR A 386 -1.66 -23.21 -19.06
CA THR A 386 -2.10 -24.37 -19.86
C THR A 386 -1.32 -25.63 -19.54
N GLY A 387 -0.14 -25.50 -18.96
CA GLY A 387 0.65 -26.62 -18.48
C GLY A 387 2.04 -26.18 -18.01
N TYR A 388 2.82 -27.15 -17.57
CA TYR A 388 4.20 -26.99 -17.17
C TYR A 388 4.96 -28.32 -17.32
N PHE A 389 6.27 -28.25 -17.47
CA PHE A 389 7.09 -29.46 -17.57
C PHE A 389 8.48 -29.28 -16.97
N ALA A 390 8.99 -30.36 -16.36
CA ALA A 390 10.34 -30.40 -15.82
C ALA A 390 11.35 -30.52 -16.97
N VAL A 391 12.31 -29.59 -17.01
CA VAL A 391 13.35 -29.52 -18.03
C VAL A 391 14.68 -29.94 -17.42
N PRO A 392 15.27 -31.08 -17.83
CA PRO A 392 16.56 -31.50 -17.32
C PRO A 392 17.75 -30.78 -17.93
N MET A 393 17.76 -30.57 -19.27
CA MET A 393 18.84 -29.90 -20.02
C MET A 393 20.27 -30.15 -19.48
N ASN A 394 20.66 -31.41 -19.24
CA ASN A 394 21.97 -31.78 -18.66
C ASN A 394 22.27 -31.08 -17.31
N GLY A 395 21.25 -30.87 -16.48
CA GLY A 395 21.34 -30.17 -15.19
C GLY A 395 21.26 -28.65 -15.28
N LYS A 396 20.86 -28.08 -16.43
CA LYS A 396 20.75 -26.63 -16.62
C LYS A 396 19.35 -26.07 -16.39
N GLY A 397 18.31 -26.90 -16.47
CA GLY A 397 16.93 -26.44 -16.31
C GLY A 397 16.32 -25.78 -17.55
N ALA A 398 15.11 -25.26 -17.38
CA ALA A 398 14.42 -24.39 -18.33
C ALA A 398 15.11 -23.02 -18.44
N SER A 399 14.91 -22.36 -19.58
CA SER A 399 15.52 -21.07 -19.89
C SER A 399 14.56 -20.13 -20.59
N SER A 400 14.69 -18.83 -20.35
CA SER A 400 13.93 -17.78 -21.02
C SER A 400 14.78 -16.52 -21.21
N PRO A 401 14.59 -15.75 -22.30
CA PRO A 401 15.18 -14.43 -22.45
C PRO A 401 14.47 -13.36 -21.61
N HIS A 402 13.27 -13.62 -21.11
CA HIS A 402 12.49 -12.70 -20.29
C HIS A 402 12.08 -13.39 -18.99
N PHE A 403 12.13 -12.69 -17.87
CA PHE A 403 11.71 -13.27 -16.59
C PHE A 403 11.33 -12.18 -15.60
N LEU A 404 10.43 -12.54 -14.69
CA LEU A 404 10.02 -11.68 -13.59
C LEU A 404 10.91 -11.92 -12.37
N CYS A 405 11.48 -10.86 -11.82
CA CYS A 405 12.11 -10.86 -10.52
C CYS A 405 11.14 -10.29 -9.48
N GLU A 406 11.30 -10.70 -8.24
CA GLU A 406 10.54 -10.15 -7.10
C GLU A 406 11.46 -9.96 -5.90
N ILE A 407 11.02 -9.17 -4.92
CA ILE A 407 11.80 -8.99 -3.69
C ILE A 407 11.60 -10.16 -2.70
N GLY A 408 10.39 -10.72 -2.61
CA GLY A 408 10.10 -11.85 -1.72
C GLY A 408 10.10 -11.54 -0.22
N ASP A 409 9.89 -10.27 0.16
CA ASP A 409 9.78 -9.81 1.55
C ASP A 409 8.40 -10.08 2.16
N LYS A 410 7.36 -10.15 1.33
CA LYS A 410 6.01 -10.55 1.70
C LYS A 410 5.88 -12.08 1.62
N LEU A 411 5.72 -12.75 2.76
CA LEU A 411 5.60 -14.22 2.84
C LEU A 411 4.27 -14.78 2.30
N GLY A 412 3.30 -13.92 1.96
CA GLY A 412 1.92 -14.32 1.63
C GLY A 412 1.00 -14.26 2.86
N PRO A 413 -0.32 -14.49 2.70
CA PRO A 413 -1.21 -14.59 3.85
C PRO A 413 -0.82 -15.78 4.74
N PRO A 414 -1.05 -15.73 6.06
CA PRO A 414 -0.89 -16.90 6.90
C PRO A 414 -1.79 -18.03 6.37
N GLU A 415 -1.22 -19.23 6.21
CA GLU A 415 -2.00 -20.43 5.87
C GLU A 415 -3.05 -20.63 6.98
N GLY A 416 -4.33 -20.61 6.58
CA GLY A 416 -5.49 -20.69 7.47
C GLY A 416 -6.01 -22.11 7.62
#